data_AF-A0A7Y1YL02-F1
#
_entry.id   AF-A0A7Y1YL02-F1
#
_cell.length_a   1.000
_cell.length_b   1.000
_cell.length_c   1.000
_cell.angle_alpha   90.00
_cell.angle_beta   90.00
_cell.angle_gamma   90.00
#
_symmetry.space_group_name_H-M   'P 1'
#
loop_
_entity.id
_entity.type
_entity.pdbx_description
1 polymer ?
#
loop_
_entity_poly.entity_id
_entity_poly.type
_entity_poly.pdbx_seq_one_letter_code
_entity_poly.pdbx_strand_id
1 'polypeptide(L)'
;MVQAATATRAQALRTVRFWILTGATMSVAMLITGLNFQQIDILTDAGLTETQAAATFLPQVLAASLAGIGFGFFTDRLPGRVMVPAAMALMVLSLVLVGRVTPGVSALIYVLAMGATGGAMRSVDQTLLPRWFGVGHIGAIRGVATFAGVAATAAGPITLSLLRDATGSYGQASALLASIPLVIGVVAFGLPDERQKDLQGG
;
A
#
# COMPACT_ATOMS: atom_id res chain seq x y z
N MET A 1 -15.58 -20.32 25.35
CA MET A 1 -14.96 -19.43 24.34
C MET A 1 -16.08 -18.71 23.62
N VAL A 2 -16.30 -17.42 23.89
CA VAL A 2 -17.30 -16.61 23.19
C VAL A 2 -16.73 -16.32 21.80
N GLN A 3 -17.35 -16.87 20.76
CA GLN A 3 -16.96 -16.64 19.38
C GLN A 3 -17.36 -15.20 19.02
N ALA A 4 -16.37 -14.33 18.77
CA ALA A 4 -16.64 -12.96 18.35
C ALA A 4 -17.55 -12.98 17.11
N ALA A 5 -18.64 -12.21 17.13
CA ALA A 5 -19.61 -12.16 16.06
C ALA A 5 -18.90 -11.82 14.73
N THR A 6 -18.96 -12.74 13.76
CA THR A 6 -18.36 -12.55 12.44
C THR A 6 -19.30 -11.71 11.57
N ALA A 7 -18.77 -10.66 10.95
CA ALA A 7 -19.52 -9.84 10.00
C ALA A 7 -19.74 -10.59 8.68
N THR A 8 -20.93 -10.44 8.12
CA THR A 8 -21.21 -10.86 6.73
C THR A 8 -20.59 -9.88 5.74
N ARG A 9 -20.45 -10.30 4.47
CA ARG A 9 -19.99 -9.43 3.37
C ARG A 9 -20.79 -8.12 3.29
N ALA A 10 -22.12 -8.20 3.37
CA ALA A 10 -22.99 -7.03 3.27
C ALA A 10 -22.80 -6.06 4.45
N GLN A 11 -22.54 -6.58 5.65
CA GLN A 11 -22.23 -5.74 6.82
C GLN A 11 -20.86 -5.09 6.67
N ALA A 12 -19.83 -5.84 6.27
CA ALA A 12 -18.48 -5.30 6.10
C ALA A 12 -18.44 -4.15 5.09
N LEU A 13 -19.11 -4.31 3.94
CA LEU A 13 -19.21 -3.29 2.86
C LEU A 13 -19.90 -1.99 3.30
N ARG A 14 -20.63 -1.98 4.42
CA ARG A 14 -21.26 -0.78 4.98
C ARG A 14 -20.36 -0.03 5.97
N THR A 15 -19.17 -0.55 6.26
CA THR A 15 -18.26 0.03 7.25
C THR A 15 -17.18 0.91 6.62
N VAL A 16 -16.84 2.00 7.32
CA VAL A 16 -15.72 2.88 6.93
C VAL A 16 -14.39 2.13 6.98
N ARG A 17 -14.19 1.23 7.96
CA ARG A 17 -12.98 0.41 8.09
C ARG A 17 -12.69 -0.43 6.84
N PHE A 18 -13.73 -1.03 6.25
CA PHE A 18 -13.59 -1.79 5.01
C PHE A 18 -13.10 -0.91 3.85
N TRP A 19 -13.71 0.27 3.66
CA TRP A 19 -13.37 1.15 2.54
C TRP A 19 -12.04 1.86 2.71
N ILE A 20 -11.60 2.15 3.94
CA ILE A 20 -10.26 2.67 4.20
C ILE A 20 -9.19 1.63 3.82
N LEU A 21 -9.35 0.38 4.29
CA LEU A 21 -8.39 -0.68 3.98
C LEU A 21 -8.41 -1.06 2.50
N THR A 22 -9.60 -1.17 1.91
CA THR A 22 -9.76 -1.46 0.47
C THR A 22 -9.19 -0.31 -0.37
N GLY A 23 -9.44 0.95 0.00
CA GLY A 23 -8.87 2.12 -0.67
C GLY A 23 -7.34 2.16 -0.57
N ALA A 24 -6.78 1.83 0.60
CA ALA A 24 -5.33 1.68 0.77
C ALA A 24 -4.77 0.60 -0.16
N THR A 25 -5.39 -0.60 -0.18
CA THR A 25 -5.01 -1.70 -1.07
C THR A 25 -5.11 -1.31 -2.54
N MET A 26 -6.19 -0.64 -2.96
CA MET A 26 -6.38 -0.14 -4.33
C MET A 26 -5.29 0.87 -4.70
N SER A 27 -4.99 1.83 -3.82
CA SER A 27 -3.98 2.84 -4.08
C SER A 27 -2.59 2.23 -4.25
N VAL A 28 -2.21 1.29 -3.38
CA VAL A 28 -0.93 0.58 -3.45
C VAL A 28 -0.89 -0.29 -4.72
N ALA A 29 -1.96 -1.05 -5.00
CA ALA A 29 -2.04 -1.89 -6.19
C ALA A 29 -1.87 -1.07 -7.47
N MET A 30 -2.65 0.00 -7.64
CA MET A 30 -2.57 0.90 -8.78
C MET A 30 -1.16 1.49 -8.95
N LEU A 31 -0.66 2.14 -7.90
CA LEU A 31 0.53 2.98 -8.01
C LEU A 31 1.83 2.15 -8.01
N ILE A 32 1.92 1.05 -7.26
CA ILE A 32 3.06 0.12 -7.36
C ILE A 32 3.08 -0.54 -8.74
N THR A 33 1.93 -0.94 -9.30
CA THR A 33 1.90 -1.44 -10.67
C THR A 33 2.40 -0.39 -11.67
N GLY A 34 1.90 0.85 -11.60
CA GLY A 34 2.38 1.93 -12.46
C GLY A 34 3.89 2.16 -12.37
N LEU A 35 4.43 2.26 -11.15
CA LEU A 35 5.86 2.43 -10.93
C LEU A 35 6.68 1.24 -11.45
N ASN A 36 6.23 -0.01 -11.26
CA ASN A 36 6.95 -1.18 -11.78
C ASN A 36 6.96 -1.21 -13.31
N PHE A 37 5.85 -0.86 -13.96
CA PHE A 37 5.76 -0.80 -15.42
C PHE A 37 6.75 0.20 -16.02
N GLN A 38 6.98 1.33 -15.34
CA GLN A 38 7.86 2.40 -15.80
C GLN A 38 9.19 2.45 -15.04
N GLN A 39 9.52 1.42 -14.27
CA GLN A 39 10.66 1.47 -13.36
C GLN A 39 11.98 1.62 -14.11
N ILE A 40 12.16 0.88 -15.21
CA ILE A 40 13.36 0.97 -16.04
C ILE A 40 13.47 2.40 -16.60
N ASP A 41 12.41 2.92 -17.21
CA ASP A 41 12.37 4.28 -17.76
C ASP A 41 12.67 5.36 -16.70
N ILE A 42 12.06 5.24 -15.51
CA ILE A 42 12.30 6.18 -14.40
C ILE A 42 13.78 6.19 -14.01
N LEU A 43 14.41 5.02 -13.93
CA LEU A 43 15.80 4.88 -13.51
C LEU A 43 16.78 5.28 -14.62
N THR A 44 16.47 5.00 -15.88
CA THR A 44 17.30 5.41 -17.02
C THR A 44 17.18 6.90 -17.31
N ASP A 45 15.99 7.50 -17.16
CA ASP A 45 15.80 8.96 -17.17
C ASP A 45 16.63 9.65 -16.07
N ALA A 46 16.87 8.94 -14.94
CA ALA A 46 17.73 9.39 -13.85
C ALA A 46 19.24 9.13 -14.08
N GLY A 47 19.62 8.50 -15.20
CA GLY A 47 21.01 8.27 -15.61
C GLY A 47 21.59 6.90 -15.23
N LEU A 48 20.78 5.94 -14.77
CA LEU A 48 21.22 4.54 -14.62
C LEU A 48 21.23 3.85 -15.98
N THR A 49 22.06 2.81 -16.13
CA THR A 49 21.94 1.90 -17.27
C THR A 49 20.73 0.98 -17.11
N GLU A 50 20.19 0.44 -18.21
CA GLU A 50 19.11 -0.55 -18.16
C GLU A 50 19.46 -1.77 -17.29
N THR A 51 20.72 -2.23 -17.34
CA THR A 51 21.20 -3.32 -16.49
C THR A 51 21.20 -2.96 -15.00
N GLN A 52 21.62 -1.74 -14.66
CA GLN A 52 21.56 -1.24 -13.29
C GLN A 52 20.11 -1.11 -12.81
N ALA A 53 19.23 -0.59 -13.67
CA ALA A 53 17.81 -0.49 -13.38
C ALA A 53 17.17 -1.87 -13.15
N ALA A 54 17.46 -2.85 -14.00
CA ALA A 54 16.99 -4.23 -13.84
C ALA A 54 17.53 -4.89 -12.56
N ALA A 55 18.77 -4.59 -12.17
CA ALA A 55 19.35 -5.12 -10.93
C ALA A 55 18.61 -4.65 -9.66
N THR A 56 17.84 -3.55 -9.73
CA THR A 56 17.08 -3.02 -8.59
C THR A 56 15.86 -3.84 -8.16
N PHE A 57 15.36 -4.75 -9.02
CA PHE A 57 14.24 -5.62 -8.66
C PHE A 57 14.59 -6.59 -7.52
N LEU A 58 15.85 -7.04 -7.43
CA LEU A 58 16.28 -7.93 -6.35
C LEU A 58 16.19 -7.26 -4.96
N PRO A 59 16.82 -6.11 -4.69
CA PRO A 59 16.68 -5.43 -3.40
C PRO A 59 15.23 -5.01 -3.12
N GLN A 60 14.43 -4.68 -4.14
CA GLN A 60 12.99 -4.41 -3.98
C GLN A 60 12.24 -5.61 -3.42
N VAL A 61 12.46 -6.82 -3.95
CA VAL A 61 11.84 -8.06 -3.43
C VAL A 61 12.31 -8.37 -2.02
N LEU A 62 13.60 -8.18 -1.72
CA LEU A 62 14.14 -8.37 -0.36
C LEU A 62 13.47 -7.40 0.63
N ALA A 63 13.34 -6.13 0.27
CA ALA A 63 12.63 -5.14 1.08
C ALA A 63 11.17 -5.52 1.30
N ALA A 64 10.48 -6.01 0.27
CA ALA A 64 9.11 -6.48 0.40
C ALA A 64 8.96 -7.63 1.39
N SER A 65 9.88 -8.60 1.37
CA SER A 65 9.86 -9.72 2.31
C SER A 65 10.14 -9.27 3.74
N LEU A 66 11.19 -8.46 3.94
CA LEU A 66 11.57 -7.96 5.27
C LEU A 66 10.49 -7.04 5.87
N ALA A 67 9.96 -6.12 5.07
CA ALA A 67 8.87 -5.26 5.52
C ALA A 67 7.59 -6.05 5.79
N GLY A 68 7.31 -7.11 5.01
CA GLY A 68 6.18 -8.00 5.27
C GLY A 68 6.27 -8.64 6.66
N ILE A 69 7.44 -9.17 7.03
CA ILE A 69 7.68 -9.74 8.37
C ILE A 69 7.54 -8.65 9.45
N GLY A 70 8.22 -7.51 9.27
CA GLY A 70 8.20 -6.42 10.24
C GLY A 70 6.80 -5.86 10.47
N PHE A 71 6.08 -5.51 9.40
CA PHE A 71 4.71 -5.02 9.49
C PHE A 71 3.75 -6.09 10.01
N GLY A 72 3.96 -7.39 9.71
CA GLY A 72 3.17 -8.45 10.31
C GLY A 72 3.28 -8.42 11.84
N PHE A 73 4.51 -8.44 12.35
CA PHE A 73 4.80 -8.36 13.79
C PHE A 73 4.16 -7.13 14.47
N PHE A 74 4.23 -5.96 13.83
CA PHE A 74 3.66 -4.73 14.38
C PHE A 74 2.14 -4.67 14.23
N THR A 75 1.56 -5.19 13.14
CA THR A 75 0.12 -5.15 12.92
C THR A 75 -0.62 -6.04 13.90
N ASP A 76 0.00 -7.12 14.38
CA ASP A 76 -0.54 -7.95 15.45
C ASP A 76 -0.67 -7.20 16.79
N ARG A 77 0.10 -6.13 16.99
CA ARG A 77 0.20 -5.39 18.27
C ARG A 77 -0.38 -3.98 18.22
N LEU A 78 -0.41 -3.36 17.05
CA LEU A 78 -0.80 -1.97 16.87
C LEU A 78 -2.19 -1.85 16.21
N PRO A 79 -2.95 -0.78 16.52
CA PRO A 79 -4.25 -0.54 15.91
C PRO A 79 -4.09 -0.19 14.43
N GLY A 80 -5.09 -0.49 13.61
CA GLY A 80 -5.07 -0.20 12.17
C GLY A 80 -5.02 1.30 11.86
N ARG A 81 -5.51 2.16 12.77
CA ARG A 81 -5.31 3.61 12.69
C ARG A 81 -3.85 4.06 12.73
N VAL A 82 -2.92 3.17 13.12
CA VAL A 82 -1.47 3.41 13.08
C VAL A 82 -0.85 2.67 11.89
N MET A 83 -1.26 1.42 11.66
CA MET A 83 -0.63 0.58 10.65
C MET A 83 -1.01 0.94 9.21
N VAL A 84 -2.25 1.34 8.95
CA VAL A 84 -2.66 1.80 7.62
C VAL A 84 -1.93 3.10 7.25
N PRO A 85 -1.90 4.15 8.09
CA PRO A 85 -1.10 5.35 7.79
C PRO A 85 0.40 5.06 7.63
N ALA A 86 0.98 4.14 8.40
CA ALA A 86 2.38 3.75 8.25
C ALA A 86 2.68 3.15 6.86
N ALA A 87 1.81 2.26 6.37
CA ALA A 87 1.93 1.71 5.02
C ALA A 87 1.72 2.79 3.94
N MET A 88 0.77 3.71 4.15
CA MET A 88 0.57 4.84 3.23
C MET A 88 1.75 5.82 3.21
N ALA A 89 2.41 6.03 4.36
CA ALA A 89 3.60 6.87 4.44
C ALA A 89 4.78 6.28 3.64
N LEU A 90 4.98 4.96 3.68
CA LEU A 90 5.95 4.29 2.79
C LEU A 90 5.60 4.48 1.32
N MET A 91 4.31 4.46 0.99
CA MET A 91 3.88 4.69 -0.39
C MET A 91 4.14 6.12 -0.86
N VAL A 92 3.79 7.11 -0.03
CA VAL A 92 4.10 8.53 -0.26
C VAL A 92 5.61 8.73 -0.44
N LEU A 93 6.42 8.11 0.44
CA LEU A 93 7.89 8.17 0.35
C LEU A 93 8.38 7.62 -1.00
N SER A 94 7.86 6.47 -1.43
CA SER A 94 8.23 5.85 -2.71
C SER A 94 7.96 6.79 -3.89
N LEU A 95 6.79 7.43 -3.91
CA LEU A 95 6.37 8.36 -4.97
C LEU A 95 7.18 9.66 -4.97
N VAL A 96 7.48 10.22 -3.79
CA VAL A 96 8.27 11.46 -3.68
C VAL A 96 9.73 11.20 -4.08
N LEU A 97 10.26 10.01 -3.81
CA LEU A 97 11.64 9.65 -4.16
C LEU A 97 11.87 9.57 -5.66
N VAL A 98 10.85 9.30 -6.49
CA VAL A 98 10.96 9.27 -7.96
C VAL A 98 11.65 10.52 -8.50
N GLY A 99 11.24 11.71 -8.04
CA GLY A 99 11.83 12.99 -8.46
C GLY A 99 13.21 13.32 -7.86
N ARG A 100 13.79 12.39 -7.09
CA ARG A 100 15.07 12.55 -6.38
C ARG A 100 16.04 11.41 -6.67
N VAL A 101 15.66 10.47 -7.54
CA VAL A 101 16.53 9.34 -7.88
C VAL A 101 17.73 9.83 -8.68
N THR A 102 18.89 9.32 -8.33
CA THR A 102 20.16 9.47 -9.03
C THR A 102 20.92 8.13 -8.98
N PRO A 103 21.96 7.93 -9.80
CA PRO A 103 22.77 6.71 -9.72
C PRO A 103 23.40 6.55 -8.32
N GLY A 104 23.26 5.37 -7.73
CA GLY A 104 23.81 5.03 -6.42
C GLY A 104 22.76 4.86 -5.33
N VAL A 105 22.99 5.46 -4.16
CA VAL A 105 22.23 5.17 -2.93
C VAL A 105 20.76 5.60 -3.02
N SER A 106 20.46 6.73 -3.67
CA SER A 106 19.07 7.22 -3.79
C SER A 106 18.18 6.26 -4.58
N ALA A 107 18.68 5.67 -5.68
CA ALA A 107 17.99 4.61 -6.41
C ALA A 107 17.70 3.39 -5.54
N LEU A 108 18.65 3.00 -4.69
CA LEU A 108 18.46 1.91 -3.73
C LEU A 108 17.37 2.25 -2.70
N ILE A 109 17.39 3.45 -2.09
CA ILE A 109 16.37 3.88 -1.13
C ILE A 109 14.98 3.87 -1.78
N TYR A 110 14.87 4.36 -3.02
CA TYR A 110 13.62 4.36 -3.79
C TYR A 110 13.03 2.96 -3.95
N VAL A 111 13.81 1.99 -4.45
CA VAL A 111 13.30 0.63 -4.70
C VAL A 111 13.07 -0.15 -3.40
N LEU A 112 13.86 0.13 -2.35
CA LEU A 112 13.60 -0.42 -1.02
C LEU A 112 12.28 0.11 -0.46
N ALA A 113 11.96 1.40 -0.63
CA ALA A 113 10.69 1.97 -0.21
C ALA A 113 9.50 1.38 -0.98
N MET A 114 9.65 1.20 -2.31
CA MET A 114 8.63 0.53 -3.13
C MET A 114 8.37 -0.91 -2.66
N GLY A 115 9.45 -1.68 -2.48
CA GLY A 115 9.38 -3.04 -1.97
C GLY A 115 8.71 -3.09 -0.61
N ALA A 116 9.17 -2.24 0.31
CA ALA A 116 8.64 -2.15 1.67
C ALA A 116 7.15 -1.82 1.69
N THR A 117 6.68 -0.93 0.81
CA THR A 117 5.25 -0.62 0.66
C THR A 117 4.43 -1.87 0.31
N GLY A 118 4.87 -2.64 -0.69
CA GLY A 118 4.18 -3.87 -1.11
C GLY A 118 4.19 -4.96 -0.03
N GLY A 119 5.27 -5.08 0.75
CA GLY A 119 5.34 -5.96 1.92
C GLY A 119 4.41 -5.52 3.05
N ALA A 120 4.52 -4.25 3.44
CA ALA A 120 3.76 -3.63 4.50
C ALA A 120 2.25 -3.76 4.27
N MET A 121 1.77 -3.32 3.10
CA MET A 121 0.35 -3.32 2.80
C MET A 121 -0.24 -4.73 2.78
N ARG A 122 0.50 -5.72 2.24
CA ARG A 122 0.07 -7.12 2.28
C ARG A 122 -0.12 -7.60 3.72
N SER A 123 0.82 -7.34 4.61
CA SER A 123 0.71 -7.75 6.02
C SER A 123 -0.44 -7.03 6.73
N VAL A 124 -0.58 -5.72 6.50
CA VAL A 124 -1.68 -4.92 7.06
C VAL A 124 -3.04 -5.49 6.64
N ASP A 125 -3.23 -5.78 5.36
CA ASP A 125 -4.47 -6.35 4.83
C ASP A 125 -4.75 -7.79 5.30
N GLN A 126 -3.70 -8.62 5.44
CA GLN A 126 -3.84 -9.98 5.94
C GLN A 126 -4.23 -10.03 7.43
N THR A 127 -3.74 -9.10 8.25
CA THR A 127 -4.02 -9.07 9.69
C THR A 127 -5.30 -8.28 10.01
N LEU A 128 -5.49 -7.08 9.45
CA LEU A 128 -6.60 -6.21 9.85
C LEU A 128 -7.96 -6.70 9.36
N LEU A 129 -8.04 -7.27 8.15
CA LEU A 129 -9.31 -7.72 7.59
C LEU A 129 -9.99 -8.80 8.46
N PRO A 130 -9.33 -9.91 8.86
CA PRO A 130 -9.93 -10.88 9.79
C PRO A 130 -10.07 -10.32 11.20
N ARG A 131 -9.19 -9.42 11.65
CA ARG A 131 -9.31 -8.78 12.96
C ARG A 131 -10.57 -7.94 13.08
N TRP A 132 -10.96 -7.23 12.02
CA TRP A 132 -12.12 -6.34 12.04
C TRP A 132 -13.44 -7.02 11.71
N PHE A 133 -13.43 -8.08 10.91
CA PHE A 133 -14.66 -8.69 10.39
C PHE A 133 -14.86 -10.14 10.80
N GLY A 134 -13.89 -10.75 11.50
CA GLY A 134 -13.90 -12.16 11.85
C GLY A 134 -13.59 -13.06 10.64
N VAL A 135 -13.52 -14.37 10.90
CA VAL A 135 -13.05 -15.35 9.90
C VAL A 135 -14.18 -16.07 9.16
N GLY A 136 -15.41 -16.11 9.67
CA GLY A 136 -16.48 -16.93 9.09
C GLY A 136 -16.93 -16.54 7.67
N HIS A 137 -16.81 -15.27 7.26
CA HIS A 137 -17.10 -14.81 5.90
C HIS A 137 -15.91 -14.09 5.24
N ILE A 138 -14.70 -14.31 5.77
CA ILE A 138 -13.51 -13.53 5.37
C ILE A 138 -13.18 -13.70 3.88
N GLY A 139 -13.39 -14.89 3.31
CA GLY A 139 -13.16 -15.14 1.89
C GLY A 139 -14.03 -14.26 0.99
N ALA A 140 -15.32 -14.09 1.34
CA ALA A 140 -16.23 -13.24 0.57
C ALA A 140 -15.90 -11.74 0.70
N ILE A 141 -15.44 -11.30 1.86
CA ILE A 141 -15.02 -9.92 2.10
C ILE A 141 -13.71 -9.63 1.36
N ARG A 142 -12.71 -10.51 1.53
CA ARG A 142 -11.41 -10.44 0.85
C ARG A 142 -11.58 -10.47 -0.67
N GLY A 143 -12.50 -11.29 -1.19
CA GLY A 143 -12.79 -11.36 -2.61
C GLY A 143 -13.18 -10.00 -3.21
N VAL A 144 -14.00 -9.20 -2.51
CA VAL A 144 -14.37 -7.87 -2.98
C VAL A 144 -13.18 -6.91 -2.95
N ALA A 145 -12.41 -6.90 -1.85
CA ALA A 145 -11.23 -6.05 -1.73
C ALA A 145 -10.16 -6.40 -2.79
N THR A 146 -9.90 -7.70 -3.01
CA THR A 146 -8.98 -8.19 -4.05
C THR A 146 -9.47 -7.80 -5.44
N PHE A 147 -10.75 -7.99 -5.74
CA PHE A 147 -11.32 -7.58 -7.03
C PHE A 147 -11.13 -6.08 -7.29
N ALA A 148 -11.44 -5.25 -6.30
CA ALA A 148 -11.24 -3.81 -6.40
C ALA A 148 -9.76 -3.44 -6.59
N GLY A 149 -8.85 -4.11 -5.85
CA GLY A 149 -7.41 -3.94 -6.00
C GLY A 149 -6.91 -4.30 -7.39
N VAL A 150 -7.32 -5.46 -7.94
CA VAL A 150 -6.97 -5.89 -9.30
C VAL A 150 -7.55 -4.95 -10.35
N ALA A 151 -8.78 -4.49 -10.20
CA ALA A 151 -9.36 -3.51 -11.11
C ALA A 151 -8.56 -2.19 -11.12
N ALA A 152 -8.03 -1.78 -9.96
CA ALA A 152 -7.22 -0.57 -9.84
C ALA A 152 -5.84 -0.69 -10.52
N THR A 153 -5.25 -1.88 -10.63
CA THR A 153 -3.90 -2.04 -11.25
C THR A 153 -3.88 -1.62 -12.71
N ALA A 154 -4.97 -1.86 -13.45
CA ALA A 154 -5.09 -1.48 -14.86
C ALA A 154 -4.95 0.04 -15.07
N ALA A 155 -5.39 0.85 -14.09
CA ALA A 155 -5.27 2.30 -14.16
C ALA A 155 -3.85 2.81 -13.87
N GLY A 156 -3.01 2.02 -13.20
CA GLY A 156 -1.70 2.44 -12.70
C GLY A 156 -0.77 2.98 -13.79
N PRO A 157 -0.35 2.15 -14.75
CA PRO A 157 0.58 2.56 -15.82
C PRO A 157 0.00 3.69 -16.67
N ILE A 158 -1.29 3.61 -17.04
CA ILE A 158 -1.94 4.62 -17.89
C ILE A 158 -1.95 5.98 -17.18
N THR A 159 -2.32 6.02 -15.90
CA THR A 159 -2.40 7.28 -15.15
C THR A 159 -1.01 7.90 -14.97
N LEU A 160 0.01 7.10 -14.65
CA LEU A 160 1.36 7.61 -14.48
C LEU A 160 1.96 8.11 -15.81
N SER A 161 1.73 7.39 -16.92
CA SER A 161 2.11 7.86 -18.27
C SER A 161 1.45 9.18 -18.63
N LEU A 162 0.13 9.31 -18.49
CA LEU A 162 -0.60 10.53 -18.85
C LEU A 162 -0.14 11.73 -18.00
N LEU A 163 0.11 11.51 -16.71
CA LEU A 163 0.64 12.57 -15.84
C LEU A 163 2.09 12.91 -16.19
N ARG A 164 2.91 11.93 -16.56
CA ARG A 164 4.28 12.18 -17.05
C ARG A 164 4.23 13.03 -18.31
N ASP A 165 3.37 12.71 -19.27
CA ASP A 165 3.22 13.47 -20.52
C ASP A 165 2.74 14.91 -20.25
N ALA A 166 1.83 15.09 -19.29
CA ALA A 166 1.30 16.41 -18.93
C ALA A 166 2.29 17.27 -18.11
N THR A 167 3.12 16.66 -17.27
CA THR A 167 4.07 17.37 -16.38
C THR A 167 5.49 17.44 -16.93
N GLY A 168 5.82 16.62 -17.93
CA GLY A 168 7.16 16.47 -18.50
C GLY A 168 8.14 15.68 -17.63
N SER A 169 7.73 15.15 -16.47
CA SER A 169 8.63 14.41 -15.57
C SER A 169 7.90 13.38 -14.71
N TYR A 170 8.48 12.18 -14.58
CA TYR A 170 8.01 11.17 -13.64
C TYR A 170 7.98 11.67 -12.20
N GLY A 171 8.94 12.51 -11.79
CA GLY A 171 8.99 13.02 -10.43
C GLY A 171 7.77 13.89 -10.07
N GLN A 172 7.36 14.78 -10.97
CA GLN A 172 6.18 15.62 -10.76
C GLN A 172 4.88 14.79 -10.85
N ALA A 173 4.79 13.89 -11.84
CA ALA A 173 3.66 12.98 -11.98
C ALA A 173 3.44 12.13 -10.71
N SER A 174 4.49 11.50 -10.19
CA SER A 174 4.43 10.69 -8.98
C SER A 174 4.12 11.53 -7.73
N ALA A 175 4.67 12.75 -7.62
CA ALA A 175 4.37 13.65 -6.50
C ALA A 175 2.88 14.05 -6.45
N LEU A 176 2.24 14.28 -7.61
CA LEU A 176 0.80 14.54 -7.67
C LEU A 176 -0.01 13.31 -7.23
N LEU A 177 0.39 12.12 -7.68
CA LEU A 177 -0.25 10.85 -7.28
C LEU A 177 -0.07 10.54 -5.79
N ALA A 178 0.97 11.06 -5.13
CA ALA A 178 1.20 10.91 -3.69
C ALA A 178 0.07 11.50 -2.83
N SER A 179 -0.74 12.42 -3.38
CA SER A 179 -1.93 12.93 -2.70
C SER A 179 -2.93 11.82 -2.34
N ILE A 180 -3.07 10.77 -3.16
CA ILE A 180 -4.00 9.67 -2.94
C ILE A 180 -3.68 8.89 -1.65
N PRO A 181 -2.50 8.25 -1.51
CA PRO A 181 -2.15 7.55 -0.27
C PRO A 181 -2.04 8.51 0.91
N LEU A 182 -1.66 9.77 0.70
CA LEU A 182 -1.62 10.78 1.77
C LEU A 182 -3.02 11.00 2.38
N VAL A 183 -4.04 11.23 1.55
CA VAL A 183 -5.43 11.42 2.01
C VAL A 183 -5.93 10.17 2.72
N ILE A 184 -5.68 8.98 2.15
CA ILE A 184 -6.07 7.71 2.79
C ILE A 184 -5.41 7.56 4.16
N GLY A 185 -4.10 7.85 4.27
CA GLY A 185 -3.37 7.81 5.52
C GLY A 185 -3.92 8.77 6.57
N VAL A 186 -4.24 10.01 6.18
CA VAL A 186 -4.85 11.01 7.08
C VAL A 186 -6.23 10.56 7.56
N VAL A 187 -7.07 10.07 6.66
CA VAL A 187 -8.41 9.56 7.01
C VAL A 187 -8.31 8.32 7.91
N ALA A 188 -7.39 7.41 7.62
CA ALA A 188 -7.15 6.22 8.43
C ALA A 188 -6.66 6.54 9.85
N PHE A 189 -5.88 7.62 10.02
CA PHE A 189 -5.44 8.07 11.33
C PHE A 189 -6.60 8.50 12.23
N GLY A 190 -7.69 9.01 11.64
CA GLY A 190 -8.93 9.38 12.34
C GLY A 190 -9.81 8.19 12.76
N LEU A 191 -9.42 6.94 12.47
CA LEU A 191 -10.20 5.77 12.88
C LEU A 191 -10.30 5.68 14.42
N PRO A 192 -11.48 5.32 14.96
CA PRO A 192 -11.65 5.10 16.40
C PRO A 192 -10.69 4.04 16.92
N ASP A 193 -10.22 4.25 18.15
CA ASP A 193 -9.30 3.35 18.83
C ASP A 193 -9.84 1.92 18.89
N GLU A 194 -8.99 0.94 18.62
CA GLU A 194 -9.35 -0.49 18.68
C GLU A 194 -9.19 -1.07 20.09
N ARG A 195 -8.74 -0.27 21.06
CA ARG A 195 -8.49 -0.73 22.42
C ARG A 195 -9.79 -1.10 23.15
N GLN A 196 -9.97 -2.41 23.37
CA GLN A 196 -10.62 -3.03 24.54
C GLN A 196 -12.00 -2.45 24.93
N LYS A 197 -13.02 -2.54 24.08
CA LYS A 197 -14.41 -2.48 24.57
C LYS A 197 -15.16 -3.81 24.56
N ASP A 198 -14.67 -4.82 23.84
CA ASP A 198 -15.42 -6.09 23.68
C ASP A 198 -14.86 -7.26 24.50
N LEU A 199 -13.85 -7.04 25.36
CA LEU A 199 -13.30 -8.09 26.24
C LEU A 199 -13.62 -7.90 27.73
N GLN A 200 -14.30 -6.81 28.13
CA GLN A 200 -14.61 -6.53 29.54
C GLN A 200 -15.97 -5.86 29.81
N GLY A 201 -16.92 -5.79 28.88
CA GLY A 201 -18.19 -5.09 29.18
C GLY A 201 -19.41 -5.59 28.42
N GLY A 202 -20.25 -6.36 29.11
CA GLY A 202 -21.64 -6.65 28.74
C GLY A 202 -22.00 -8.11 28.85
#